data_AF-K0R7J9-F1
#
_entry.id   AF-K0R7J9-F1
#
_cell.length_a   1.000
_cell.length_b   1.000
_cell.length_c   1.000
_cell.angle_alpha   90.00
_cell.angle_beta   90.00
_cell.angle_gamma   90.00
#
_symmetry.space_group_name_H-M   'P 1'
#
loop_
_entity.id
_entity.type
_entity.pdbx_description
1 polymer ?
#
loop_
_entity_poly.entity_id
_entity_poly.type
_entity_poly.pdbx_seq_one_letter_code
_entity_poly.pdbx_strand_id
1 'polypeptide(L)'
;KKIVDGKTYLKSFDDLRKYYDAVVWVSKTSKEKLPENFFVEMDKWKASYKKECADAKADGRVEENDAEPIGAALFEMILGWAIAENNIFVWVFSLFQWNLMARSINVDPLSFHNIKRGPSDSLEVLPDKTKSDQAGEFVTMKNIYGNPLKPLVNIMLALAVYISLNATRLRSTEKLFQEEGKQARISVEEVLDHDPTGVLQLCLAQIVYHSDWLKEIASHYPGHQFGLLPLISDNSDLLQRLKPLVTLDPSPDMPWPTGIPPHIRHSIDIEKVIEVCGDVKTSLDGLNTTIGDTIREAINDKVRSDGNVNISILREELNGMRDDFARVVTQQLSEAGPFVSTRDSGSQGDDTVIDADRSTFLYDNSSWSVPRDFAFPAEVTLEQGFRKWFLGTEVQHEGRKYRIMPFRLFAVKDLPYDNLKQHFKNNWRPIFTRMADGLQLNQDYRPTDAELKKLFDDAMNRMKDRFSFIFTNRRSEGWLIGTWSKNTNPMHVRKHGTDNDKEKLPPPTKRNRPHKEKRSFSVIHKKPRKS
;
A
#
# COMPACT_ATOMS: atom_id res chain seq x y z
N LYS A 1 -23.16 4.61 -24.02
CA LYS A 1 -23.47 3.57 -23.00
C LYS A 1 -22.82 2.28 -23.47
N LYS A 2 -22.22 1.49 -22.58
CA LYS A 2 -21.58 0.20 -22.90
C LYS A 2 -22.34 -0.90 -22.18
N ILE A 3 -22.65 -2.00 -22.84
CA ILE A 3 -23.31 -3.14 -22.21
C ILE A 3 -22.25 -4.21 -21.99
N VAL A 4 -22.03 -4.58 -20.74
CA VAL A 4 -21.11 -5.66 -20.34
C VAL A 4 -21.89 -6.57 -19.41
N ASP A 5 -21.93 -7.87 -19.73
CA ASP A 5 -22.67 -8.89 -18.97
C ASP A 5 -24.13 -8.51 -18.66
N GLY A 6 -24.83 -7.96 -19.67
CA GLY A 6 -26.23 -7.53 -19.54
C GLY A 6 -26.45 -6.28 -18.67
N LYS A 7 -25.38 -5.66 -18.14
CA LYS A 7 -25.45 -4.42 -17.37
C LYS A 7 -25.01 -3.24 -18.23
N THR A 8 -25.82 -2.18 -18.21
CA THR A 8 -25.50 -0.93 -18.89
C THR A 8 -24.58 -0.08 -18.02
N TYR A 9 -23.38 0.16 -18.53
CA TYR A 9 -22.40 1.11 -18.03
C TYR A 9 -22.54 2.45 -18.74
N LEU A 10 -22.55 3.52 -17.96
CA LEU A 10 -22.58 4.89 -18.46
C LEU A 10 -21.15 5.43 -18.54
N LYS A 11 -20.84 6.14 -19.63
CA LYS A 11 -19.65 7.00 -19.65
C LYS A 11 -19.85 8.13 -18.65
N SER A 12 -18.78 8.59 -18.01
CA SER A 12 -18.84 9.70 -17.07
C SER A 12 -19.51 10.93 -17.71
N PHE A 13 -20.22 11.71 -16.88
CA PHE A 13 -20.83 12.97 -17.33
C PHE A 13 -19.78 13.91 -17.94
N ASP A 14 -18.60 13.97 -17.32
CA ASP A 14 -17.51 14.83 -17.77
C ASP A 14 -16.96 14.41 -19.13
N ASP A 15 -16.88 13.11 -19.43
CA ASP A 15 -16.43 12.65 -20.75
C ASP A 15 -17.39 13.04 -21.87
N LEU A 16 -18.70 12.94 -21.64
CA LEU A 16 -19.68 13.33 -22.64
C LEU A 16 -19.80 14.85 -22.78
N ARG A 17 -19.61 15.59 -21.68
CA ARG A 17 -19.56 17.05 -21.69
C ARG A 17 -18.44 17.59 -22.58
N LYS A 18 -17.27 16.92 -22.64
CA LYS A 18 -16.16 17.33 -23.52
C LYS A 18 -16.57 17.44 -24.99
N TYR A 19 -17.44 16.55 -25.49
CA TYR A 19 -17.93 16.61 -26.87
C TYR A 19 -18.86 17.80 -27.10
N TYR A 20 -19.74 18.10 -26.14
CA TYR A 20 -20.56 19.31 -26.19
C TYR A 20 -19.69 20.57 -26.23
N ASP A 21 -18.70 20.65 -25.32
CA ASP A 21 -17.80 21.80 -25.24
C ASP A 21 -17.01 21.95 -26.56
N ALA A 22 -16.63 20.83 -27.21
CA ALA A 22 -16.01 20.84 -28.53
C ALA A 22 -16.94 21.37 -29.64
N VAL A 23 -18.21 20.96 -29.68
CA VAL A 23 -19.19 21.48 -30.66
C VAL A 23 -19.41 22.99 -30.48
N VAL A 24 -19.54 23.45 -29.25
CA VAL A 24 -19.67 24.88 -28.93
C VAL A 24 -18.39 25.64 -29.32
N TRP A 25 -17.22 25.07 -29.08
CA TRP A 25 -15.95 25.66 -29.47
C TRP A 25 -15.82 25.77 -30.99
N VAL A 26 -16.15 24.72 -31.75
CA VAL A 26 -16.12 24.73 -33.22
C VAL A 26 -17.04 25.81 -33.77
N SER A 27 -18.28 25.91 -33.28
CA SER A 27 -19.23 26.97 -33.68
C SER A 27 -18.68 28.38 -33.45
N LYS A 28 -18.02 28.60 -32.30
CA LYS A 28 -17.37 29.88 -31.99
C LYS A 28 -16.21 30.17 -32.94
N THR A 29 -15.38 29.17 -33.24
CA THR A 29 -14.20 29.29 -34.09
C THR A 29 -14.57 29.47 -35.57
N SER A 30 -15.59 28.75 -36.05
CA SER A 30 -16.09 28.84 -37.43
C SER A 30 -17.01 30.05 -37.68
N LYS A 31 -17.43 30.74 -36.62
CA LYS A 31 -18.42 31.84 -36.65
C LYS A 31 -19.80 31.42 -37.18
N GLU A 32 -20.09 30.13 -37.21
CA GLU A 32 -21.41 29.61 -37.58
C GLU A 32 -22.29 29.46 -36.33
N LYS A 33 -23.52 29.96 -36.40
CA LYS A 33 -24.47 29.87 -35.29
C LYS A 33 -25.06 28.47 -35.21
N LEU A 34 -24.98 27.86 -34.02
CA LEU A 34 -25.74 26.66 -33.71
C LEU A 34 -27.25 26.97 -33.65
N PRO A 35 -28.12 26.00 -33.95
CA PRO A 35 -29.57 26.15 -33.81
C PRO A 35 -29.96 26.63 -32.40
N GLU A 36 -30.92 27.55 -32.27
CA GLU A 36 -31.32 28.10 -30.96
C GLU A 36 -31.86 27.01 -30.02
N ASN A 37 -32.52 25.99 -30.56
CA ASN A 37 -33.02 24.85 -29.80
C ASN A 37 -31.91 23.93 -29.26
N PHE A 38 -30.71 23.96 -29.83
CA PHE A 38 -29.61 23.08 -29.45
C PHE A 38 -29.20 23.31 -27.99
N PHE A 39 -29.11 24.57 -27.56
CA PHE A 39 -28.72 24.91 -26.20
C PHE A 39 -29.76 24.44 -25.18
N VAL A 40 -31.05 24.66 -25.48
CA VAL A 40 -32.18 24.26 -24.61
C VAL A 40 -32.26 22.74 -24.46
N GLU A 41 -32.20 22.01 -25.57
CA GLU A 41 -32.23 20.55 -25.59
C GLU A 41 -31.00 19.96 -24.88
N MET A 42 -29.82 20.56 -25.09
CA MET A 42 -28.59 20.08 -24.48
C MET A 42 -28.55 20.33 -22.97
N ASP A 43 -29.10 21.44 -22.48
CA ASP A 43 -29.16 21.69 -21.03
C ASP A 43 -30.17 20.76 -20.34
N LYS A 44 -31.30 20.46 -20.98
CA LYS A 44 -32.21 19.39 -20.53
C LYS A 44 -31.51 18.03 -20.51
N TRP A 45 -30.78 17.70 -21.58
CA TRP A 45 -30.03 16.47 -21.68
C TRP A 45 -28.95 16.36 -20.60
N LYS A 46 -28.15 17.42 -20.37
CA LYS A 46 -27.13 17.46 -19.32
C LYS A 46 -27.74 17.23 -17.94
N ALA A 47 -28.87 17.89 -17.64
CA ALA A 47 -29.54 17.72 -16.35
C ALA A 47 -30.04 16.28 -16.16
N SER A 48 -30.66 15.70 -17.19
CA SER A 48 -31.14 14.31 -17.19
C SER A 48 -29.99 13.32 -17.08
N TYR A 49 -28.94 13.47 -17.89
CA TYR A 49 -27.80 12.57 -17.93
C TYR A 49 -26.95 12.65 -16.67
N LYS A 50 -26.82 13.84 -16.05
CA LYS A 50 -26.16 14.00 -14.76
C LYS A 50 -26.90 13.23 -13.65
N LYS A 51 -28.23 13.23 -13.67
CA LYS A 51 -29.05 12.41 -12.77
C LYS A 51 -28.85 10.91 -13.03
N GLU A 52 -28.89 10.51 -14.31
CA GLU A 52 -28.64 9.11 -14.71
C GLU A 52 -27.25 8.61 -14.28
N CYS A 53 -26.22 9.44 -14.43
CA CYS A 53 -24.86 9.15 -13.95
C CYS A 53 -24.78 9.08 -12.42
N ALA A 54 -25.48 9.96 -11.69
CA ALA A 54 -25.49 9.91 -10.23
C ALA A 54 -26.12 8.60 -9.71
N ASP A 55 -27.24 8.19 -10.31
CA ASP A 55 -27.92 6.93 -9.98
C ASP A 55 -27.06 5.71 -10.37
N ALA A 56 -26.43 5.74 -11.54
CA ALA A 56 -25.50 4.69 -11.96
C ALA A 56 -24.22 4.66 -11.12
N LYS A 57 -23.76 5.80 -10.60
CA LYS A 57 -22.55 5.91 -9.77
C LYS A 57 -22.77 5.29 -8.40
N ALA A 58 -23.95 5.48 -7.81
CA ALA A 58 -24.36 4.80 -6.57
C ALA A 58 -24.28 3.26 -6.71
N ASP A 59 -24.46 2.77 -7.94
CA ASP A 59 -24.43 1.35 -8.31
C ASP A 59 -23.07 0.84 -8.83
N GLY A 60 -22.04 1.70 -8.90
CA GLY A 60 -20.74 1.36 -9.48
C GLY A 60 -20.78 1.07 -10.99
N ARG A 61 -21.77 1.61 -11.71
CA ARG A 61 -22.02 1.41 -13.15
C ARG A 61 -21.62 2.61 -14.01
N VAL A 62 -20.76 3.49 -13.50
CA VAL A 62 -20.15 4.57 -14.29
C VAL A 62 -18.71 4.19 -14.54
N GLU A 63 -18.30 4.22 -15.81
CA GLU A 63 -16.89 4.18 -16.19
C GLU A 63 -16.28 5.54 -15.81
N GLU A 64 -15.95 5.72 -14.53
CA GLU A 64 -15.04 6.75 -14.06
C GLU A 64 -13.62 6.16 -14.12
N ASN A 65 -13.04 6.17 -15.32
CA ASN A 65 -11.60 6.00 -15.44
C ASN A 65 -10.96 7.30 -14.95
N ASP A 66 -10.89 7.47 -13.64
CA ASP A 66 -9.96 8.44 -13.07
C ASP A 66 -8.55 8.03 -13.53
N ALA A 67 -7.72 9.01 -13.90
CA ALA A 67 -6.34 8.73 -14.22
C ALA A 67 -5.70 8.02 -13.01
N GLU A 68 -4.95 6.94 -13.27
CA GLU A 68 -4.23 6.26 -12.21
C GLU A 68 -3.33 7.29 -11.48
N PRO A 69 -3.31 7.26 -10.14
CA PRO A 69 -2.47 8.19 -9.39
C PRO A 69 -1.02 7.97 -9.80
N ILE A 70 -0.31 9.07 -10.09
CA ILE A 70 1.13 9.02 -10.33
C ILE A 70 1.79 8.46 -9.07
N GLY A 71 2.38 7.28 -9.17
CA GLY A 71 3.14 6.70 -8.07
C GLY A 71 4.41 7.49 -7.77
N ALA A 72 4.89 7.42 -6.52
CA ALA A 72 6.11 8.14 -6.10
C ALA A 72 7.32 7.81 -6.98
N ALA A 73 7.49 6.55 -7.38
CA ALA A 73 8.57 6.13 -8.28
C ALA A 73 8.50 6.83 -9.65
N LEU A 74 7.31 6.86 -10.27
CA LEU A 74 7.11 7.55 -11.55
C LEU A 74 7.35 9.07 -11.40
N PHE A 75 6.90 9.65 -10.30
CA PHE A 75 7.14 11.06 -10.02
C PHE A 75 8.63 11.38 -9.92
N GLU A 76 9.40 10.57 -9.20
CA GLU A 76 10.86 10.72 -9.11
C GLU A 76 11.54 10.59 -10.48
N MET A 77 11.10 9.66 -11.33
CA MET A 77 11.61 9.56 -12.70
C MET A 77 11.33 10.82 -13.51
N ILE A 78 10.14 11.42 -13.38
CA ILE A 78 9.79 12.68 -14.05
C ILE A 78 10.71 13.82 -13.57
N LEU A 79 10.97 13.91 -12.27
CA LEU A 79 11.88 14.92 -11.71
C LEU A 79 13.32 14.70 -12.20
N GLY A 80 13.78 13.44 -12.25
CA GLY A 80 15.11 13.09 -12.75
C GLY A 80 15.29 13.47 -14.22
N TRP A 81 14.27 13.20 -15.04
CA TRP A 81 14.21 13.63 -16.43
C TRP A 81 14.24 15.17 -16.54
N ALA A 82 13.46 15.89 -15.72
CA ALA A 82 13.44 17.35 -15.75
C ALA A 82 14.82 17.96 -15.46
N ILE A 83 15.59 17.38 -14.53
CA ILE A 83 16.97 17.81 -14.27
C ILE A 83 17.89 17.43 -15.44
N ALA A 84 17.81 16.21 -15.95
CA ALA A 84 18.66 15.76 -17.06
C ALA A 84 18.48 16.64 -18.32
N GLU A 85 17.24 17.06 -18.60
CA GLU A 85 16.89 17.98 -19.70
C GLU A 85 17.11 19.47 -19.34
N ASN A 86 17.73 19.76 -18.20
CA ASN A 86 18.01 21.13 -17.73
C ASN A 86 16.74 22.00 -17.60
N ASN A 87 15.59 21.37 -17.32
CA ASN A 87 14.29 22.02 -17.20
C ASN A 87 13.92 22.27 -15.73
N ILE A 88 14.57 23.28 -15.15
CA ILE A 88 14.43 23.62 -13.74
C ILE A 88 13.01 24.06 -13.39
N PHE A 89 12.29 24.69 -14.34
CA PHE A 89 10.89 25.07 -14.15
C PHE A 89 10.01 23.83 -13.88
N VAL A 90 10.10 22.80 -14.73
CA VAL A 90 9.31 21.57 -14.53
C VAL A 90 9.66 20.90 -13.21
N TRP A 91 10.94 20.90 -12.82
CA TRP A 91 11.38 20.33 -11.54
C TRP A 91 10.72 21.01 -10.34
N VAL A 92 10.86 22.34 -10.21
CA VAL A 92 10.28 23.08 -9.09
C VAL A 92 8.75 23.08 -9.13
N PHE A 93 8.14 23.29 -10.31
CA PHE A 93 6.68 23.39 -10.45
C PHE A 93 5.99 22.07 -10.10
N SER A 94 6.54 20.94 -10.56
CA SER A 94 6.04 19.61 -10.23
C SER A 94 6.12 19.32 -8.73
N LEU A 95 7.22 19.74 -8.08
CA LEU A 95 7.37 19.61 -6.63
C LEU A 95 6.35 20.43 -5.87
N PHE A 96 6.03 21.66 -6.29
CA PHE A 96 4.96 22.45 -5.70
C PHE A 96 3.60 21.79 -5.88
N GLN A 97 3.29 21.26 -7.07
CA GLN A 97 2.04 20.53 -7.30
C GLN A 97 1.90 19.31 -6.38
N TRP A 98 2.98 18.56 -6.21
CA TRP A 98 3.02 17.37 -5.36
C TRP A 98 2.89 17.71 -3.88
N ASN A 99 3.73 18.62 -3.36
CA ASN A 99 3.73 18.97 -1.94
C ASN A 99 2.46 19.72 -1.51
N LEU A 100 1.90 20.56 -2.39
CA LEU A 100 0.65 21.25 -2.11
C LEU A 100 -0.58 20.40 -2.42
N MET A 101 -0.43 19.21 -3.02
CA MET A 101 -1.55 18.42 -3.57
C MET A 101 -2.48 19.31 -4.42
N ALA A 102 -1.88 20.11 -5.30
CA ALA A 102 -2.54 21.21 -5.98
C ALA A 102 -2.43 21.07 -7.51
N ARG A 103 -3.49 21.50 -8.21
CA ARG A 103 -3.48 21.60 -9.67
C ARG A 103 -2.64 22.80 -10.11
N SER A 104 -2.15 22.77 -11.34
CA SER A 104 -1.35 23.87 -11.93
C SER A 104 -1.99 25.24 -11.76
N ILE A 105 -3.32 25.37 -11.93
CA ILE A 105 -4.06 26.63 -11.73
C ILE A 105 -3.96 27.23 -10.31
N ASN A 106 -3.66 26.41 -9.31
CA ASN A 106 -3.45 26.88 -7.93
C ASN A 106 -1.96 27.14 -7.63
N VAL A 107 -1.04 26.59 -8.43
CA VAL A 107 0.41 26.73 -8.24
C VAL A 107 0.94 27.91 -9.06
N ASP A 108 0.47 28.08 -10.29
CA ASP A 108 0.83 29.16 -11.20
C ASP A 108 0.74 30.57 -10.59
N PRO A 109 -0.34 30.97 -9.88
CA PRO A 109 -0.45 32.32 -9.33
C PRO A 109 0.36 32.54 -8.03
N LEU A 110 1.12 31.55 -7.55
CA LEU A 110 1.89 31.70 -6.31
C LEU A 110 2.93 32.81 -6.43
N SER A 111 2.99 33.60 -5.37
CA SER A 111 3.82 34.79 -5.26
C SER A 111 4.59 34.76 -3.94
N PHE A 112 5.59 35.64 -3.76
CA PHE A 112 6.36 35.67 -2.52
C PHE A 112 5.50 35.91 -1.28
N HIS A 113 4.45 36.75 -1.34
CA HIS A 113 3.53 36.97 -0.21
C HIS A 113 2.75 35.73 0.21
N ASN A 114 2.58 34.75 -0.68
CA ASN A 114 1.95 33.48 -0.36
C ASN A 114 2.87 32.55 0.43
N ILE A 115 4.17 32.85 0.52
CA ILE A 115 5.17 31.96 1.10
C ILE A 115 5.89 32.63 2.25
N LYS A 116 5.93 31.99 3.41
CA LYS A 116 6.69 32.45 4.56
C LYS A 116 7.47 31.33 5.22
N ARG A 117 8.49 31.68 5.98
CA ARG A 117 9.18 30.74 6.87
C ARG A 117 8.21 30.32 7.95
N GLY A 118 8.01 29.02 8.11
CA GLY A 118 7.22 28.49 9.21
C GLY A 118 7.92 28.69 10.55
N PRO A 119 7.26 28.39 11.68
CA PRO A 119 7.84 28.54 13.02
C PRO A 119 9.12 27.71 13.26
N SER A 120 9.45 26.78 12.37
CA SER A 120 10.55 25.83 12.49
C SER A 120 11.30 25.61 11.15
N ASP A 121 11.51 24.35 10.74
CA ASP A 121 12.16 23.96 9.48
C ASP A 121 11.22 23.91 8.28
N SER A 122 9.96 24.31 8.45
CA SER A 122 8.95 24.25 7.40
C SER A 122 8.88 25.52 6.56
N LEU A 123 8.40 25.33 5.34
CA LEU A 123 7.93 26.41 4.47
C LEU A 123 6.40 26.42 4.53
N GLU A 124 5.83 27.56 4.89
CA GLU A 124 4.38 27.73 4.95
C GLU A 124 3.88 28.44 3.68
N VAL A 125 2.92 27.83 3.01
CA VAL A 125 2.29 28.36 1.80
C VAL A 125 0.80 28.57 2.04
N LEU A 126 0.34 29.80 1.85
CA LEU A 126 -1.07 30.18 1.90
C LEU A 126 -1.50 30.76 0.54
N PRO A 127 -2.22 29.99 -0.29
CA PRO A 127 -2.74 30.50 -1.56
C PRO A 127 -3.80 31.57 -1.34
N ASP A 128 -3.83 32.63 -2.16
CA ASP A 128 -4.88 33.67 -2.09
C ASP A 128 -6.28 33.11 -2.39
N LYS A 129 -6.34 32.16 -3.33
CA LYS A 129 -7.56 31.48 -3.75
C LYS A 129 -7.23 30.10 -4.29
N THR A 130 -8.24 29.24 -4.41
CA THR A 130 -8.10 27.92 -5.04
C THR A 130 -9.16 27.74 -6.12
N LYS A 131 -8.96 26.78 -7.03
CA LYS A 131 -9.96 26.42 -8.06
C LYS A 131 -11.38 26.24 -7.49
N SER A 132 -11.50 25.65 -6.30
CA SER A 132 -12.78 25.41 -5.62
C SER A 132 -13.27 26.60 -4.80
N ASP A 133 -12.37 27.50 -4.41
CA ASP A 133 -12.67 28.67 -3.58
C ASP A 133 -12.05 29.91 -4.23
N GLN A 134 -12.80 30.52 -5.15
CA GLN A 134 -12.38 31.72 -5.88
C GLN A 134 -12.46 32.99 -5.02
N ALA A 135 -13.19 32.95 -3.90
CA ALA A 135 -13.31 34.06 -2.95
C ALA A 135 -12.14 34.10 -1.95
N GLY A 136 -11.47 32.96 -1.74
CA GLY A 136 -10.32 32.88 -0.83
C GLY A 136 -10.71 32.77 0.65
N GLU A 137 -11.97 32.51 0.97
CA GLU A 137 -12.49 32.51 2.34
C GLU A 137 -12.11 31.24 3.14
N PHE A 138 -11.84 30.14 2.44
CA PHE A 138 -11.61 28.81 3.00
C PHE A 138 -10.22 28.26 2.66
N VAL A 139 -9.29 29.13 2.27
CA VAL A 139 -7.90 28.74 2.02
C VAL A 139 -7.23 28.34 3.34
N THR A 140 -6.43 27.28 3.28
CA THR A 140 -5.70 26.76 4.44
C THR A 140 -4.21 26.85 4.21
N MET A 141 -3.50 27.18 5.28
CA MET A 141 -2.05 27.21 5.29
C MET A 141 -1.50 25.79 5.16
N LYS A 142 -0.58 25.60 4.23
CA LYS A 142 0.07 24.31 3.96
C LYS A 142 1.52 24.37 4.39
N ASN A 143 1.88 23.46 5.30
CA ASN A 143 3.26 23.25 5.73
C ASN A 143 3.95 22.28 4.77
N ILE A 144 5.09 22.69 4.25
CA ILE A 144 5.94 21.93 3.34
C ILE A 144 7.29 21.72 4.02
N TYR A 145 7.87 20.54 3.86
CA TYR A 145 9.17 20.19 4.44
C TYR A 145 10.16 19.82 3.34
N GLY A 146 11.40 20.27 3.48
CA GLY A 146 12.50 19.82 2.63
C GLY A 146 12.91 18.39 2.99
N ASN A 147 13.44 17.66 2.01
CA ASN A 147 14.06 16.35 2.25
C ASN A 147 15.58 16.46 2.10
N PRO A 148 16.34 16.64 3.20
CA PRO A 148 17.79 16.80 3.12
C PRO A 148 18.50 15.52 2.66
N LEU A 149 17.89 14.35 2.76
CA LEU A 149 18.54 13.09 2.34
C LEU A 149 18.34 12.77 0.86
N LYS A 150 17.39 13.44 0.20
CA LYS A 150 17.05 13.18 -1.20
C LYS A 150 16.88 14.50 -1.98
N PRO A 151 17.96 15.07 -2.52
CA PRO A 151 17.94 16.39 -3.17
C PRO A 151 16.97 16.46 -4.34
N LEU A 152 16.81 15.36 -5.09
CA LEU A 152 15.90 15.28 -6.23
C LEU A 152 14.45 15.65 -5.88
N VAL A 153 13.98 15.28 -4.68
CA VAL A 153 12.59 15.55 -4.23
C VAL A 153 12.52 16.69 -3.22
N ASN A 154 13.63 17.39 -2.97
CA ASN A 154 13.68 18.48 -2.01
C ASN A 154 13.13 19.77 -2.63
N ILE A 155 11.88 20.09 -2.30
CA ILE A 155 11.19 21.30 -2.76
C ILE A 155 11.87 22.60 -2.34
N MET A 156 12.48 22.67 -1.15
CA MET A 156 13.18 23.87 -0.71
C MET A 156 14.46 24.10 -1.52
N LEU A 157 15.19 23.02 -1.84
CA LEU A 157 16.33 23.09 -2.75
C LEU A 157 15.89 23.52 -4.16
N ALA A 158 14.83 22.91 -4.70
CA ALA A 158 14.33 23.24 -6.04
C ALA A 158 13.88 24.72 -6.13
N LEU A 159 13.19 25.21 -5.09
CA LEU A 159 12.81 26.61 -4.97
C LEU A 159 14.05 27.52 -4.90
N ALA A 160 15.04 27.16 -4.09
CA ALA A 160 16.26 27.95 -3.93
C ALA A 160 17.04 28.10 -5.25
N VAL A 161 17.19 27.00 -5.98
CA VAL A 161 17.81 26.99 -7.31
C VAL A 161 17.00 27.86 -8.28
N TYR A 162 15.68 27.67 -8.34
CA TYR A 162 14.83 28.42 -9.24
C TYR A 162 14.89 29.94 -8.97
N ILE A 163 14.81 30.36 -7.71
CA ILE A 163 14.93 31.77 -7.32
C ILE A 163 16.30 32.32 -7.71
N SER A 164 17.38 31.55 -7.47
CA SER A 164 18.74 31.99 -7.78
C SER A 164 18.95 32.21 -9.27
N LEU A 165 18.42 31.32 -10.12
CA LEU A 165 18.50 31.43 -11.57
C LEU A 165 17.61 32.54 -12.13
N ASN A 166 16.50 32.86 -11.46
CA ASN A 166 15.54 33.88 -11.87
C ASN A 166 15.67 35.20 -11.09
N ALA A 167 16.77 35.39 -10.34
CA ALA A 167 16.90 36.49 -9.39
C ALA A 167 16.71 37.86 -10.03
N THR A 168 17.21 38.07 -11.25
CA THR A 168 17.05 39.33 -12.00
C THR A 168 15.58 39.63 -12.31
N ARG A 169 14.80 38.62 -12.73
CA ARG A 169 13.36 38.76 -13.00
C ARG A 169 12.59 38.97 -11.71
N LEU A 170 12.90 38.21 -10.67
CA LEU A 170 12.21 38.27 -9.39
C LEU A 170 12.48 39.56 -8.59
N ARG A 171 13.39 40.43 -9.07
CA ARG A 171 13.52 41.80 -8.56
C ARG A 171 12.37 42.71 -8.99
N SER A 172 11.74 42.46 -10.13
CA SER A 172 10.66 43.30 -10.69
C SER A 172 9.26 42.75 -10.44
N THR A 173 9.12 41.51 -9.96
CA THR A 173 7.82 40.87 -9.75
C THR A 173 7.82 39.96 -8.52
N GLU A 174 6.69 39.94 -7.83
CA GLU A 174 6.42 38.98 -6.75
C GLU A 174 6.00 37.59 -7.28
N LYS A 175 5.63 37.48 -8.57
CA LYS A 175 5.10 36.24 -9.16
C LYS A 175 6.21 35.23 -9.41
N LEU A 176 6.09 34.06 -8.80
CA LEU A 176 7.11 33.02 -8.89
C LEU A 176 7.15 32.39 -10.28
N PHE A 177 6.01 31.96 -10.82
CA PHE A 177 5.98 31.16 -12.05
C PHE A 177 5.44 31.88 -13.29
N GLN A 178 4.79 33.03 -13.13
CA GLN A 178 4.17 33.75 -14.24
C GLN A 178 5.17 34.65 -14.97
N GLU A 179 5.11 34.62 -16.30
CA GLU A 179 5.86 35.52 -17.19
C GLU A 179 5.20 36.90 -17.28
N GLU A 180 6.02 37.94 -17.50
CA GLU A 180 5.53 39.30 -17.71
C GLU A 180 4.64 39.36 -18.97
N GLY A 181 3.34 39.65 -18.79
CA GLY A 181 2.40 39.88 -19.90
C GLY A 181 1.06 39.13 -19.81
N LYS A 182 0.90 38.15 -18.92
CA LYS A 182 -0.40 37.48 -18.67
C LYS A 182 -1.09 38.09 -17.45
N GLN A 183 -1.85 39.16 -17.69
CA GLN A 183 -2.87 39.76 -16.80
C GLN A 183 -2.56 39.83 -15.28
N ALA A 184 -1.82 40.86 -14.86
CA ALA A 184 -2.33 41.95 -14.03
C ALA A 184 -1.13 42.83 -13.63
N ARG A 185 -1.16 44.10 -14.04
CA ARG A 185 -0.38 45.16 -13.38
C ARG A 185 -0.95 45.29 -11.97
N ILE A 186 -0.32 44.65 -10.99
CA ILE A 186 -0.46 45.10 -9.61
C ILE A 186 0.41 46.35 -9.52
N SER A 187 -0.18 47.45 -9.05
CA SER A 187 0.53 48.69 -8.76
C SER A 187 1.71 48.39 -7.83
N VAL A 188 2.90 48.79 -8.26
CA VAL A 188 4.18 48.61 -7.55
C VAL A 188 4.16 49.19 -6.12
N GLU A 189 3.17 50.03 -5.81
CA GLU A 189 3.01 50.73 -4.53
C GLU A 189 2.31 49.92 -3.40
N GLU A 190 1.69 48.77 -3.67
CA GLU A 190 0.96 47.99 -2.62
C GLU A 190 1.71 46.75 -2.07
N VAL A 191 2.92 46.43 -2.54
CA VAL A 191 3.55 45.10 -2.31
C VAL A 191 4.70 45.10 -1.27
N LEU A 192 4.94 46.20 -0.55
CA LEU A 192 6.15 46.37 0.28
C LEU A 192 6.02 45.99 1.77
N ASP A 193 5.17 45.02 2.15
CA ASP A 193 5.07 44.61 3.57
C ASP A 193 5.42 43.13 3.85
N HIS A 194 5.81 42.36 2.83
CA HIS A 194 6.26 40.98 3.03
C HIS A 194 7.77 40.84 2.92
N ASP A 195 8.42 40.49 4.03
CA ASP A 195 9.86 40.23 4.10
C ASP A 195 10.18 38.77 3.68
N PRO A 196 10.76 38.53 2.49
CA PRO A 196 11.12 37.19 2.05
C PRO A 196 12.40 36.66 2.73
N THR A 197 13.08 37.46 3.57
CA THR A 197 14.39 37.12 4.14
C THR A 197 14.41 35.76 4.83
N GLY A 198 13.38 35.43 5.61
CA GLY A 198 13.30 34.13 6.28
C GLY A 198 13.23 32.96 5.30
N VAL A 199 12.52 33.11 4.18
CA VAL A 199 12.43 32.09 3.12
C VAL A 199 13.75 31.98 2.37
N LEU A 200 14.37 33.11 2.06
CA LEU A 200 15.66 33.16 1.36
C LEU A 200 16.81 32.58 2.20
N GLN A 201 16.78 32.75 3.53
CA GLN A 201 17.73 32.10 4.44
C GLN A 201 17.63 30.58 4.40
N LEU A 202 16.40 30.04 4.41
CA LEU A 202 16.18 28.59 4.25
C LEU A 202 16.69 28.12 2.88
N CYS A 203 16.37 28.87 1.81
CA CYS A 203 16.84 28.56 0.46
C CYS A 203 18.37 28.52 0.37
N LEU A 204 19.05 29.51 0.96
CA LEU A 204 20.51 29.58 0.99
C LEU A 204 21.11 28.35 1.71
N ALA A 205 20.56 27.98 2.87
CA ALA A 205 21.01 26.80 3.61
C ALA A 205 20.89 25.52 2.76
N GLN A 206 19.82 25.37 1.97
CA GLN A 206 19.65 24.21 1.09
C GLN A 206 20.69 24.16 -0.03
N ILE A 207 21.01 25.29 -0.67
CA ILE A 207 22.06 25.35 -1.71
C ILE A 207 23.42 24.98 -1.13
N VAL A 208 23.75 25.48 0.07
CA VAL A 208 25.01 25.17 0.76
C VAL A 208 25.09 23.68 1.08
N TYR A 209 24.05 23.12 1.71
CA TYR A 209 23.99 21.72 2.12
C TYR A 209 24.09 20.76 0.92
N HIS A 210 23.37 21.06 -0.17
CA HIS A 210 23.34 20.23 -1.37
C HIS A 210 24.36 20.63 -2.45
N SER A 211 25.33 21.48 -2.12
CA SER A 211 26.29 22.02 -3.09
C SER A 211 27.10 20.96 -3.82
N ASP A 212 27.47 19.86 -3.14
CA ASP A 212 28.23 18.76 -3.76
C ASP A 212 27.39 18.01 -4.79
N TRP A 213 26.12 17.74 -4.49
CA TRP A 213 25.19 17.14 -5.44
C TRP A 213 24.90 18.06 -6.64
N LEU A 214 24.73 19.36 -6.41
CA LEU A 214 24.56 20.34 -7.51
C LEU A 214 25.78 20.36 -8.45
N LYS A 215 26.99 20.29 -7.88
CA LYS A 215 28.26 20.21 -8.64
C LYS A 215 28.38 18.90 -9.42
N GLU A 216 27.99 17.78 -8.82
CA GLU A 216 27.99 16.47 -9.48
C GLU A 216 27.04 16.45 -10.69
N ILE A 217 25.84 16.99 -10.55
CA ILE A 217 24.90 17.10 -11.68
C ILE A 217 25.46 18.04 -12.76
N ALA A 218 26.02 19.19 -12.37
CA ALA A 218 26.61 20.13 -13.32
C ALA A 218 27.83 19.56 -14.07
N SER A 219 28.60 18.67 -13.44
CA SER A 219 29.72 18.00 -14.11
C SER A 219 29.26 16.85 -15.01
N HIS A 220 28.20 16.14 -14.63
CA HIS A 220 27.61 15.07 -15.42
C HIS A 220 26.90 15.59 -16.69
N TYR A 221 26.27 16.78 -16.61
CA TYR A 221 25.58 17.40 -17.74
C TYR A 221 26.26 18.73 -18.13
N PRO A 222 27.16 18.76 -19.14
CA PRO A 222 27.82 19.99 -19.58
C PRO A 222 26.82 21.08 -19.98
N GLY A 223 26.99 22.30 -19.47
CA GLY A 223 26.10 23.43 -19.76
C GLY A 223 24.83 23.48 -18.90
N HIS A 224 24.71 22.62 -17.89
CA HIS A 224 23.57 22.62 -16.98
C HIS A 224 23.49 23.91 -16.14
N GLN A 225 22.27 24.41 -15.90
CA GLN A 225 22.03 25.70 -15.23
C GLN A 225 22.52 25.73 -13.78
N PHE A 226 22.68 24.58 -13.12
CA PHE A 226 23.26 24.51 -11.77
C PHE A 226 24.67 25.09 -11.69
N GLY A 227 25.44 25.01 -12.78
CA GLY A 227 26.77 25.62 -12.88
C GLY A 227 26.73 27.15 -12.94
N LEU A 228 25.56 27.77 -13.16
CA LEU A 228 25.36 29.23 -13.19
C LEU A 228 24.96 29.81 -11.82
N LEU A 229 24.78 28.95 -10.81
CA LEU A 229 24.40 29.41 -9.48
C LEU A 229 25.56 30.22 -8.87
N PRO A 230 25.33 31.47 -8.43
CA PRO A 230 26.42 32.35 -7.97
C PRO A 230 27.30 31.77 -6.86
N LEU A 231 26.72 30.94 -5.99
CA LEU A 231 27.44 30.27 -4.89
C LEU A 231 28.27 29.07 -5.35
N ILE A 232 27.94 28.50 -6.52
CA ILE A 232 28.62 27.34 -7.10
C ILE A 232 29.70 27.78 -8.10
N SER A 233 29.40 28.78 -8.94
CA SER A 233 30.29 29.28 -10.00
C SER A 233 31.42 30.16 -9.47
N ASP A 234 31.06 31.23 -8.74
CA ASP A 234 31.95 32.39 -8.55
C ASP A 234 32.42 32.56 -7.11
N ASN A 235 31.75 31.90 -6.14
CA ASN A 235 31.96 32.15 -4.72
C ASN A 235 32.32 30.88 -3.92
N SER A 236 33.29 30.11 -4.43
CA SER A 236 33.77 28.88 -3.78
C SER A 236 34.27 29.13 -2.34
N ASP A 237 34.95 30.24 -2.08
CA ASP A 237 35.44 30.60 -0.75
C ASP A 237 34.29 30.87 0.24
N LEU A 238 33.26 31.58 -0.22
CA LEU A 238 32.06 31.82 0.58
C LEU A 238 31.34 30.50 0.88
N LEU A 239 31.21 29.62 -0.10
CA LEU A 239 30.61 28.30 0.08
C LEU A 239 31.36 27.49 1.14
N GLN A 240 32.70 27.47 1.11
CA GLN A 240 33.51 26.78 2.11
C GLN A 240 33.32 27.34 3.52
N ARG A 241 33.15 28.67 3.66
CA ARG A 241 32.85 29.31 4.95
C ARG A 241 31.44 29.03 5.45
N LEU A 242 30.47 28.84 4.55
CA LEU A 242 29.07 28.57 4.90
C LEU A 242 28.81 27.10 5.22
N LYS A 243 29.51 26.16 4.57
CA LYS A 243 29.37 24.71 4.82
C LYS A 243 29.35 24.32 6.31
N PRO A 244 30.29 24.77 7.17
CA PRO A 244 30.28 24.39 8.58
C PRO A 244 29.14 25.00 9.40
N LEU A 245 28.42 26.00 8.87
CA LEU A 245 27.30 26.65 9.56
C LEU A 245 25.97 25.93 9.32
N VAL A 246 25.90 25.02 8.34
CA VAL A 246 24.68 24.29 8.01
C VAL A 246 24.76 22.89 8.59
N THR A 247 23.79 22.54 9.43
CA THR A 247 23.71 21.24 10.10
C THR A 247 22.30 20.66 10.04
N LEU A 248 22.22 19.34 10.11
CA LEU A 248 20.98 18.61 10.37
C LEU A 248 20.81 18.26 11.85
N ASP A 249 21.85 18.48 12.66
CA ASP A 249 21.80 18.22 14.09
C ASP A 249 20.95 19.29 14.79
N PRO A 250 20.28 18.93 15.90
CA PRO A 250 19.53 19.87 16.71
C PRO A 250 20.37 21.09 17.11
N SER A 251 19.81 22.27 16.92
CA SER A 251 20.40 23.54 17.37
C SER A 251 19.58 24.13 18.53
N PRO A 252 20.12 25.11 19.29
CA PRO A 252 19.34 25.81 20.31
C PRO A 252 18.05 26.43 19.77
N ASP A 253 18.10 26.91 18.52
CA ASP A 253 16.95 27.49 17.81
C ASP A 253 16.01 26.42 17.22
N MET A 254 16.51 25.20 16.99
CA MET A 254 15.77 24.09 16.41
C MET A 254 16.13 22.75 17.09
N PRO A 255 15.58 22.51 18.28
CA PRO A 255 15.97 21.36 19.11
C PRO A 255 15.43 20.00 18.63
N TRP A 256 14.49 19.97 17.68
CA TRP A 256 13.98 18.74 17.07
C TRP A 256 13.42 18.98 15.66
N PRO A 257 13.52 18.00 14.75
CA PRO A 257 12.89 18.06 13.43
C PRO A 257 11.36 18.03 13.56
N THR A 258 10.69 19.02 12.98
CA THR A 258 9.24 19.25 13.17
C THR A 258 8.35 18.49 12.18
N GLY A 259 8.93 17.98 11.10
CA GLY A 259 8.21 17.29 10.02
C GLY A 259 8.01 15.78 10.19
N ILE A 260 8.54 15.15 11.23
CA ILE A 260 8.42 13.69 11.45
C ILE A 260 7.10 13.41 12.19
N PRO A 261 6.09 12.79 11.54
CA PRO A 261 4.87 12.42 12.24
C PRO A 261 5.16 11.46 13.41
N PRO A 262 4.43 11.55 14.53
CA PRO A 262 4.68 10.73 15.73
C PRO A 262 4.74 9.22 15.46
N HIS A 263 4.05 8.75 14.41
CA HIS A 263 4.01 7.33 14.06
C HIS A 263 5.31 6.81 13.43
N ILE A 264 6.14 7.66 12.82
CA ILE A 264 7.46 7.23 12.29
C ILE A 264 8.38 6.85 13.45
N ARG A 265 8.32 7.59 14.57
CA ARG A 265 9.06 7.24 15.78
C ARG A 265 8.62 5.88 16.34
N HIS A 266 7.31 5.61 16.36
CA HIS A 266 6.81 4.28 16.71
C HIS A 266 7.31 3.20 15.75
N SER A 267 7.40 3.46 14.43
CA SER A 267 7.97 2.50 13.47
C SER A 267 9.44 2.19 13.75
N ILE A 268 10.26 3.21 14.02
CA ILE A 268 11.69 3.03 14.39
C ILE A 268 11.83 2.25 15.69
N ASP A 269 11.01 2.57 16.70
CA ASP A 269 11.04 1.86 17.98
C ASP A 269 10.58 0.40 17.82
N ILE A 270 9.62 0.13 16.92
CA ILE A 270 9.17 -1.23 16.58
C ILE A 270 10.28 -2.02 15.87
N GLU A 271 11.04 -1.41 14.96
CA GLU A 271 12.18 -2.08 14.31
C GLU A 271 13.24 -2.52 15.32
N LYS A 272 13.58 -1.66 16.29
CA LYS A 272 14.50 -2.02 17.39
C LYS A 272 13.98 -3.18 18.24
N VAL A 273 12.67 -3.21 18.51
CA VAL A 273 12.05 -4.34 19.24
C VAL A 273 12.10 -5.63 18.41
N ILE A 274 11.91 -5.54 17.09
CA ILE A 274 12.01 -6.70 16.19
C ILE A 274 13.43 -7.27 16.20
N GLU A 275 14.46 -6.42 16.21
CA GLU A 275 15.86 -6.84 16.30
C GLU A 275 16.12 -7.62 17.61
N VAL A 276 15.73 -7.05 18.76
CA VAL A 276 15.85 -7.72 20.07
C VAL A 276 15.08 -9.04 20.10
N CYS A 277 13.88 -9.10 19.53
CA CYS A 277 13.11 -10.34 19.43
C CYS A 277 13.81 -11.38 18.54
N GLY A 278 14.51 -10.95 17.49
CA GLY A 278 15.35 -11.81 16.65
C GLY A 278 16.49 -12.45 17.43
N ASP A 279 17.21 -11.65 18.22
CA ASP A 279 18.31 -12.12 19.06
C ASP A 279 17.84 -13.13 20.12
N VAL A 280 16.72 -12.82 20.79
CA VAL A 280 16.11 -13.73 21.77
C VAL A 280 15.69 -15.05 21.12
N LYS A 281 15.14 -15.01 19.90
CA LYS A 281 14.76 -16.22 19.17
C LYS A 281 15.99 -17.07 18.85
N THR A 282 17.06 -16.46 18.32
CA THR A 282 18.33 -17.17 18.04
C THR A 282 18.90 -17.81 19.30
N SER A 283 18.86 -17.11 20.44
CA SER A 283 19.31 -17.66 21.71
C SER A 283 18.44 -18.83 22.20
N LEU A 284 17.12 -18.76 22.02
CA LEU A 284 16.19 -19.83 22.40
C LEU A 284 16.36 -21.06 21.51
N ASP A 285 16.55 -20.87 20.20
CA ASP A 285 16.82 -21.96 19.26
C ASP A 285 18.14 -22.67 19.62
N GLY A 286 19.18 -21.91 19.98
CA GLY A 286 20.44 -22.46 20.49
C GLY A 286 20.26 -23.29 21.77
N LEU A 287 19.47 -22.78 22.72
CA LEU A 287 19.18 -23.50 23.97
C LEU A 287 18.42 -24.82 23.71
N ASN A 288 17.46 -24.82 22.80
CA ASN A 288 16.74 -26.03 22.40
C ASN A 288 17.66 -27.08 21.77
N THR A 289 18.62 -26.67 20.93
CA THR A 289 19.63 -27.59 20.38
C THR A 289 20.52 -28.17 21.47
N THR A 290 21.03 -27.34 22.38
CA THR A 290 21.90 -27.80 23.47
C THR A 290 21.18 -28.78 24.40
N ILE A 291 19.91 -28.52 24.74
CA ILE A 291 19.10 -29.47 25.53
C ILE A 291 18.94 -30.80 24.78
N GLY A 292 18.61 -30.75 23.49
CA GLY A 292 18.45 -31.95 22.67
C GLY A 292 19.72 -32.81 22.64
N ASP A 293 20.88 -32.17 22.49
CA ASP A 293 22.17 -32.86 22.48
C ASP A 293 22.54 -33.41 23.86
N THR A 294 22.34 -32.63 24.92
CA THR A 294 22.62 -33.06 26.30
C THR A 294 21.77 -34.27 26.69
N ILE A 295 20.48 -34.29 26.30
CA ILE A 295 19.60 -35.44 26.55
C ILE A 295 20.06 -36.66 25.74
N ARG A 296 20.44 -36.46 24.47
CA ARG A 296 20.91 -37.55 23.60
C ARG A 296 22.18 -38.19 24.16
N GLU A 297 23.14 -37.38 24.62
CA GLU A 297 24.36 -37.87 25.26
C GLU A 297 24.06 -38.60 26.57
N ALA A 298 23.24 -38.03 27.44
CA ALA A 298 22.87 -38.69 28.70
C ALA A 298 22.16 -40.04 28.49
N ILE A 299 21.32 -40.16 27.45
CA ILE A 299 20.68 -41.44 27.07
C ILE A 299 21.73 -42.43 26.54
N ASN A 300 22.66 -41.99 25.69
CA ASN A 300 23.71 -42.84 25.15
C ASN A 300 24.63 -43.38 26.27
N ASP A 301 25.05 -42.51 27.19
CA ASP A 301 25.88 -42.89 28.34
C ASP A 301 25.18 -43.90 29.25
N LYS A 302 23.89 -43.71 29.51
CA LYS A 302 23.10 -44.62 30.34
C LYS A 302 22.92 -45.99 29.68
N VAL A 303 22.69 -46.01 28.37
CA VAL A 303 22.58 -47.27 27.61
C VAL A 303 23.90 -48.04 27.60
N ARG A 304 25.04 -47.34 27.43
CA ARG A 304 26.39 -47.92 27.53
C ARG A 304 26.67 -48.48 28.92
N SER A 305 26.32 -47.76 29.99
CA SER A 305 26.56 -48.22 31.37
C SER A 305 25.79 -49.48 31.74
N ASP A 306 24.61 -49.67 31.14
CA ASP A 306 23.73 -50.81 31.39
C ASP A 306 24.08 -52.01 30.49
N GLY A 307 25.13 -51.92 29.67
CA GLY A 307 25.60 -52.99 28.78
C GLY A 307 24.70 -53.26 27.56
N ASN A 308 23.75 -52.35 27.29
CA ASN A 308 22.84 -52.44 26.16
C ASN A 308 23.34 -51.56 24.99
N VAL A 309 22.85 -51.81 23.77
CA VAL A 309 23.23 -51.06 22.57
C VAL A 309 21.99 -50.45 21.92
N ASN A 310 22.04 -49.15 21.59
CA ASN A 310 21.00 -48.48 20.81
C ASN A 310 21.42 -48.30 19.35
N ILE A 311 20.47 -47.98 18.47
CA ILE A 311 20.70 -47.89 17.02
C ILE A 311 21.75 -46.83 16.62
N SER A 312 21.90 -45.76 17.41
CA SER A 312 22.90 -44.71 17.18
C SER A 312 24.31 -45.17 17.52
N ILE A 313 24.50 -45.84 18.66
CA ILE A 313 25.78 -46.47 19.05
C ILE A 313 26.13 -47.56 18.04
N LEU A 314 25.17 -48.40 17.64
CA LEU A 314 25.38 -49.44 16.62
C LEU A 314 25.78 -48.85 15.27
N ARG A 315 25.18 -47.72 14.88
CA ARG A 315 25.53 -47.00 13.64
C ARG A 315 26.92 -46.36 13.73
N GLU A 316 27.30 -45.83 14.89
CA GLU A 316 28.64 -45.29 15.12
C GLU A 316 29.71 -46.39 15.01
N GLU A 317 29.50 -47.52 15.67
CA GLU A 317 30.39 -48.69 15.58
C GLU A 317 30.44 -49.29 14.16
N LEU A 318 29.29 -49.38 13.47
CA LEU A 318 29.23 -49.81 12.08
C LEU A 318 29.90 -48.85 11.12
N ASN A 319 29.83 -47.54 11.38
CA ASN A 319 30.56 -46.54 10.60
C ASN A 319 32.06 -46.62 10.87
N GLY A 320 32.48 -46.82 12.13
CA GLY A 320 33.89 -47.08 12.46
C GLY A 320 34.43 -48.32 11.75
N MET A 321 33.68 -49.43 11.81
CA MET A 321 34.00 -50.64 11.05
C MET A 321 34.00 -50.40 9.54
N ARG A 322 33.06 -49.62 8.99
CA ARG A 322 33.02 -49.26 7.58
C ARG A 322 34.25 -48.43 7.19
N ASP A 323 34.67 -47.50 8.03
CA ASP A 323 35.80 -46.62 7.74
C ASP A 323 37.13 -47.41 7.83
N ASP A 324 37.22 -48.37 8.76
CA ASP A 324 38.30 -49.36 8.78
C ASP A 324 38.27 -50.27 7.55
N PHE A 325 37.09 -50.74 7.14
CA PHE A 325 36.92 -51.55 5.93
C PHE A 325 37.28 -50.74 4.69
N ALA A 326 36.88 -49.47 4.61
CA ALA A 326 37.22 -48.55 3.53
C ALA A 326 38.73 -48.30 3.50
N ARG A 327 39.40 -48.18 4.65
CA ARG A 327 40.86 -48.07 4.71
C ARG A 327 41.54 -49.32 4.16
N VAL A 328 41.09 -50.52 4.56
CA VAL A 328 41.62 -51.81 4.06
C VAL A 328 41.34 -51.98 2.56
N VAL A 329 40.14 -51.63 2.10
CA VAL A 329 39.74 -51.70 0.68
C VAL A 329 40.49 -50.68 -0.16
N THR A 330 40.75 -49.47 0.35
CA THR A 330 41.55 -48.44 -0.36
C THR A 330 43.03 -48.87 -0.47
N GLN A 331 43.55 -49.54 0.56
CA GLN A 331 44.89 -50.14 0.55
C GLN A 331 45.00 -51.31 -0.46
N GLN A 332 43.90 -52.05 -0.68
CA GLN A 332 43.82 -53.11 -1.69
C GLN A 332 43.56 -52.57 -3.11
N LEU A 333 42.82 -51.47 -3.24
CA LEU A 333 42.49 -50.83 -4.53
C LEU A 333 43.60 -49.93 -5.09
N SER A 334 44.64 -49.60 -4.32
CA SER A 334 45.87 -49.01 -4.88
C SER A 334 46.66 -49.99 -5.76
N GLU A 335 46.33 -51.29 -5.75
CA GLU A 335 46.97 -52.33 -6.54
C GLU A 335 46.14 -52.79 -7.76
N ALA A 336 44.91 -52.30 -7.96
CA ALA A 336 44.09 -52.64 -9.13
C ALA A 336 43.23 -51.46 -9.62
N GLY A 337 43.48 -51.01 -10.85
CA GLY A 337 42.87 -49.83 -11.48
C GLY A 337 41.35 -49.94 -11.78
N PRO A 338 40.69 -48.81 -12.12
CA PRO A 338 39.25 -48.67 -11.98
C PRO A 338 38.43 -49.08 -13.22
N PHE A 339 37.25 -49.67 -12.97
CA PHE A 339 36.22 -49.94 -13.97
C PHE A 339 34.90 -49.21 -13.62
N VAL A 340 34.23 -48.70 -14.66
CA VAL A 340 33.02 -47.85 -14.65
C VAL A 340 31.77 -48.68 -14.94
N SER A 341 30.62 -48.39 -14.30
CA SER A 341 29.34 -48.15 -15.02
C SER A 341 28.11 -47.90 -14.12
N THR A 342 27.50 -46.74 -14.40
CA THR A 342 26.07 -46.38 -14.57
C THR A 342 24.94 -47.28 -14.05
N ARG A 343 23.89 -46.64 -13.49
CA ARG A 343 22.48 -46.91 -13.87
C ARG A 343 21.52 -45.78 -13.48
N ASP A 344 20.53 -45.64 -14.36
CA ASP A 344 19.41 -44.70 -14.41
C ASP A 344 18.13 -45.33 -13.83
N SER A 345 17.12 -44.57 -13.38
CA SER A 345 15.78 -45.08 -13.01
C SER A 345 14.71 -43.99 -12.96
N GLY A 346 13.69 -44.11 -13.83
CA GLY A 346 12.45 -43.33 -13.82
C GLY A 346 11.37 -43.91 -12.88
N SER A 347 10.33 -43.10 -12.59
CA SER A 347 9.21 -43.46 -11.71
C SER A 347 7.84 -43.30 -12.41
N GLN A 348 6.96 -44.29 -12.23
CA GLN A 348 5.53 -44.30 -12.60
C GLN A 348 4.68 -43.90 -11.38
N GLY A 349 3.67 -43.04 -11.58
CA GLY A 349 2.78 -42.52 -10.53
C GLY A 349 1.53 -43.39 -10.29
N ASP A 350 1.17 -43.52 -9.02
CA ASP A 350 -0.01 -44.21 -8.46
C ASP A 350 -1.17 -43.21 -8.26
N ASP A 351 -2.41 -43.55 -8.65
CA ASP A 351 -3.57 -42.64 -8.77
C ASP A 351 -4.49 -42.63 -7.53
N THR A 352 -3.96 -42.97 -6.35
CA THR A 352 -4.73 -43.03 -5.10
C THR A 352 -4.90 -41.64 -4.45
N VAL A 353 -6.13 -41.28 -4.05
CA VAL A 353 -6.45 -40.01 -3.36
C VAL A 353 -6.25 -40.17 -1.85
N ILE A 354 -5.37 -39.36 -1.26
CA ILE A 354 -5.00 -39.41 0.16
C ILE A 354 -5.85 -38.40 0.95
N ASP A 355 -6.49 -38.82 2.04
CA ASP A 355 -7.17 -37.91 2.96
C ASP A 355 -6.16 -37.11 3.79
N ALA A 356 -6.18 -35.78 3.66
CA ALA A 356 -5.29 -34.90 4.42
C ALA A 356 -5.90 -34.52 5.77
N ASP A 357 -5.14 -34.77 6.84
CA ASP A 357 -5.39 -34.30 8.19
C ASP A 357 -4.65 -32.98 8.48
N ARG A 358 -4.71 -32.51 9.74
CA ARG A 358 -4.10 -31.24 10.15
C ARG A 358 -2.58 -31.22 10.10
N SER A 359 -1.94 -32.39 10.02
CA SER A 359 -0.50 -32.60 10.11
C SER A 359 0.11 -33.22 8.85
N THR A 360 -0.68 -33.39 7.80
CA THR A 360 -0.28 -34.13 6.60
C THR A 360 0.85 -33.45 5.84
N PHE A 361 0.93 -32.11 5.87
CA PHE A 361 1.97 -31.37 5.16
C PHE A 361 3.01 -30.83 6.14
N LEU A 362 4.22 -31.37 6.06
CA LEU A 362 5.35 -30.98 6.90
C LEU A 362 6.32 -30.13 6.10
N TYR A 363 6.41 -28.85 6.45
CA TYR A 363 7.38 -27.93 5.88
C TYR A 363 7.67 -26.78 6.83
N ASP A 364 8.87 -26.20 6.72
CA ASP A 364 9.32 -25.09 7.57
C ASP A 364 9.27 -25.45 9.07
N ASN A 365 9.65 -26.70 9.41
CA ASN A 365 9.62 -27.29 10.75
C ASN A 365 8.25 -27.25 11.45
N SER A 366 7.17 -27.10 10.68
CA SER A 366 5.79 -27.03 11.18
C SER A 366 4.89 -27.99 10.40
N SER A 367 3.78 -28.39 11.04
CA SER A 367 2.75 -29.21 10.42
C SER A 367 1.55 -28.35 10.01
N TRP A 368 1.10 -28.52 8.76
CA TRP A 368 0.09 -27.69 8.13
C TRP A 368 -1.05 -28.54 7.57
N SER A 369 -2.25 -27.96 7.54
CA SER A 369 -3.44 -28.62 6.99
C SER A 369 -3.56 -28.51 5.46
N VAL A 370 -2.63 -27.81 4.80
CA VAL A 370 -2.62 -27.58 3.36
C VAL A 370 -1.19 -27.62 2.77
N PRO A 371 -1.03 -28.03 1.50
CA PRO A 371 0.25 -27.98 0.81
C PRO A 371 0.83 -26.57 0.69
N ARG A 372 2.13 -26.48 0.37
CA ARG A 372 2.87 -25.20 0.25
C ARG A 372 2.29 -24.28 -0.83
N ASP A 373 1.76 -24.83 -1.91
CA ASP A 373 1.22 -24.14 -3.07
C ASP A 373 -0.31 -23.95 -3.01
N PHE A 374 -0.94 -24.27 -1.88
CA PHE A 374 -2.39 -24.18 -1.74
C PHE A 374 -2.91 -22.73 -1.80
N ALA A 375 -3.89 -22.51 -2.68
CA ALA A 375 -4.70 -21.30 -2.71
C ALA A 375 -6.20 -21.65 -2.59
N PHE A 376 -6.97 -20.79 -1.92
CA PHE A 376 -8.43 -20.90 -1.99
C PHE A 376 -8.89 -20.63 -3.41
N PRO A 377 -9.79 -21.43 -3.98
CA PRO A 377 -10.24 -21.25 -5.35
C PRO A 377 -10.96 -19.89 -5.53
N ALA A 378 -10.56 -19.14 -6.57
CA ALA A 378 -10.91 -17.74 -6.77
C ALA A 378 -12.30 -17.52 -7.40
N GLU A 379 -12.70 -18.40 -8.33
CA GLU A 379 -13.94 -18.28 -9.12
C GLU A 379 -14.99 -19.29 -8.64
N VAL A 380 -15.39 -19.17 -7.38
CA VAL A 380 -16.31 -20.13 -6.75
C VAL A 380 -17.63 -19.45 -6.43
N THR A 381 -18.73 -20.05 -6.89
CA THR A 381 -20.08 -19.61 -6.54
C THR A 381 -20.37 -19.87 -5.06
N LEU A 382 -21.39 -19.21 -4.49
CA LEU A 382 -21.74 -19.42 -3.07
C LEU A 382 -22.07 -20.89 -2.76
N GLU A 383 -22.76 -21.59 -3.67
CA GLU A 383 -23.12 -23.01 -3.55
C GLU A 383 -21.89 -23.92 -3.58
N GLN A 384 -20.99 -23.71 -4.55
CA GLN A 384 -19.74 -24.46 -4.63
C GLN A 384 -18.84 -24.19 -3.41
N GLY A 385 -18.85 -22.97 -2.88
CA GLY A 385 -18.11 -22.62 -1.67
C GLY A 385 -18.73 -23.29 -0.43
N PHE A 386 -20.06 -23.37 -0.36
CA PHE A 386 -20.78 -24.09 0.70
C PHE A 386 -20.47 -25.59 0.65
N ARG A 387 -20.35 -26.18 -0.54
CA ARG A 387 -19.86 -27.55 -0.72
C ARG A 387 -18.47 -27.73 -0.14
N LYS A 388 -17.52 -26.86 -0.48
CA LYS A 388 -16.13 -26.91 0.04
C LYS A 388 -16.06 -26.69 1.56
N TRP A 389 -16.99 -25.91 2.11
CA TRP A 389 -17.11 -25.73 3.55
C TRP A 389 -17.44 -27.03 4.29
N PHE A 390 -18.24 -27.91 3.68
CA PHE A 390 -18.67 -29.17 4.29
C PHE A 390 -17.88 -30.42 3.88
N LEU A 391 -17.39 -30.46 2.64
CA LEU A 391 -16.75 -31.65 2.05
C LEU A 391 -15.26 -31.45 1.78
N GLY A 392 -14.75 -30.22 1.86
CA GLY A 392 -13.35 -29.91 1.55
C GLY A 392 -13.10 -29.78 0.05
N THR A 393 -11.85 -29.96 -0.37
CA THR A 393 -11.46 -29.87 -1.78
C THR A 393 -10.33 -30.83 -2.09
N GLU A 394 -10.30 -31.36 -3.31
CA GLU A 394 -9.18 -32.16 -3.79
C GLU A 394 -8.13 -31.25 -4.45
N VAL A 395 -6.86 -31.52 -4.19
CA VAL A 395 -5.70 -30.81 -4.74
C VAL A 395 -4.63 -31.81 -5.14
N GLN A 396 -3.88 -31.50 -6.19
CA GLN A 396 -2.74 -32.31 -6.61
C GLN A 396 -1.45 -31.66 -6.11
N HIS A 397 -0.61 -32.41 -5.41
CA HIS A 397 0.66 -31.95 -4.87
C HIS A 397 1.70 -33.06 -4.99
N GLU A 398 2.88 -32.75 -5.53
CA GLU A 398 3.99 -33.70 -5.72
C GLU A 398 3.57 -35.02 -6.43
N GLY A 399 2.74 -34.91 -7.46
CA GLY A 399 2.29 -36.06 -8.24
C GLY A 399 1.22 -36.93 -7.57
N ARG A 400 0.76 -36.58 -6.35
CA ARG A 400 -0.31 -37.28 -5.62
C ARG A 400 -1.54 -36.38 -5.46
N LYS A 401 -2.72 -37.00 -5.39
CA LYS A 401 -3.99 -36.31 -5.13
C LYS A 401 -4.29 -36.35 -3.63
N TYR A 402 -4.55 -35.19 -3.04
CA TYR A 402 -4.91 -35.02 -1.64
C TYR A 402 -6.31 -34.45 -1.51
N ARG A 403 -7.11 -35.01 -0.60
CA ARG A 403 -8.40 -34.45 -0.20
C ARG A 403 -8.21 -33.60 1.05
N ILE A 404 -8.20 -32.29 0.85
CA ILE A 404 -8.12 -31.29 1.93
C ILE A 404 -9.40 -31.30 2.74
N MET A 405 -9.26 -31.25 4.06
CA MET A 405 -10.36 -31.29 5.01
C MET A 405 -11.41 -30.18 4.77
N PRO A 406 -12.66 -30.37 5.23
CA PRO A 406 -13.70 -29.34 5.20
C PRO A 406 -13.23 -28.01 5.79
N PHE A 407 -13.46 -26.89 5.08
CA PHE A 407 -12.93 -25.59 5.49
C PHE A 407 -13.49 -25.09 6.83
N ARG A 408 -14.63 -25.63 7.29
CA ARG A 408 -15.18 -25.36 8.63
C ARG A 408 -14.27 -25.81 9.77
N LEU A 409 -13.38 -26.77 9.51
CA LEU A 409 -12.50 -27.40 10.51
C LEU A 409 -11.13 -26.71 10.61
N PHE A 410 -10.83 -25.77 9.69
CA PHE A 410 -9.60 -24.98 9.74
C PHE A 410 -9.60 -24.03 10.93
N ALA A 411 -8.56 -24.12 11.77
CA ALA A 411 -8.19 -22.99 12.61
C ALA A 411 -7.26 -22.07 11.82
N VAL A 412 -7.33 -20.77 12.10
CA VAL A 412 -6.46 -19.76 11.45
C VAL A 412 -4.97 -20.09 11.64
N LYS A 413 -4.61 -20.67 12.78
CA LYS A 413 -3.23 -21.05 13.10
C LYS A 413 -2.73 -22.25 12.28
N ASP A 414 -3.64 -23.02 11.68
CA ASP A 414 -3.31 -24.23 10.91
C ASP A 414 -3.01 -23.90 9.42
N LEU A 415 -3.04 -22.62 9.04
CA LEU A 415 -2.71 -22.12 7.71
C LEU A 415 -1.30 -21.48 7.69
N PRO A 416 -0.45 -21.76 6.69
CA PRO A 416 0.95 -21.35 6.66
C PRO A 416 1.15 -19.82 6.58
N TYR A 417 0.55 -19.18 5.58
CA TYR A 417 0.87 -17.82 5.18
C TYR A 417 -0.15 -16.78 5.63
N ASP A 418 0.29 -15.56 5.92
CA ASP A 418 -0.58 -14.50 6.42
C ASP A 418 -1.60 -14.02 5.39
N ASN A 419 -1.25 -13.98 4.10
CA ASN A 419 -2.20 -13.72 3.01
C ASN A 419 -3.32 -14.77 2.98
N LEU A 420 -2.98 -16.05 3.14
CA LEU A 420 -3.94 -17.16 3.16
C LEU A 420 -4.83 -17.10 4.41
N LYS A 421 -4.24 -16.80 5.57
CA LYS A 421 -4.97 -16.55 6.83
C LYS A 421 -5.96 -15.39 6.70
N GLN A 422 -5.53 -14.28 6.12
CA GLN A 422 -6.37 -13.10 5.90
C GLN A 422 -7.50 -13.40 4.91
N HIS A 423 -7.20 -14.09 3.81
CA HIS A 423 -8.20 -14.49 2.83
C HIS A 423 -9.29 -15.38 3.45
N PHE A 424 -8.90 -16.37 4.25
CA PHE A 424 -9.85 -17.22 4.98
C PHE A 424 -10.68 -16.41 6.00
N LYS A 425 -10.03 -15.57 6.81
CA LYS A 425 -10.68 -14.74 7.85
C LYS A 425 -11.68 -13.73 7.28
N ASN A 426 -11.35 -13.11 6.15
CA ASN A 426 -12.11 -11.98 5.60
C ASN A 426 -13.18 -12.43 4.60
N ASN A 427 -12.93 -13.50 3.84
CA ASN A 427 -13.81 -13.91 2.75
C ASN A 427 -14.61 -15.17 3.08
N TRP A 428 -13.96 -16.26 3.47
CA TRP A 428 -14.62 -17.57 3.60
C TRP A 428 -15.31 -17.78 4.94
N ARG A 429 -14.60 -17.57 6.05
CA ARG A 429 -15.11 -17.86 7.39
C ARG A 429 -16.39 -17.07 7.75
N PRO A 430 -16.48 -15.74 7.51
CA PRO A 430 -17.62 -14.95 7.97
C PRO A 430 -18.95 -15.35 7.32
N ILE A 431 -18.94 -15.59 6.00
CA ILE A 431 -20.15 -15.95 5.24
C ILE A 431 -20.61 -17.36 5.57
N PHE A 432 -19.71 -18.35 5.55
CA PHE A 432 -20.12 -19.74 5.74
C PHE A 432 -20.43 -20.10 7.19
N THR A 433 -19.78 -19.47 8.17
CA THR A 433 -20.22 -19.57 9.57
C THR A 433 -21.62 -18.99 9.76
N ARG A 434 -21.97 -17.94 9.02
CA ARG A 434 -23.30 -17.32 9.07
C ARG A 434 -24.37 -18.15 8.35
N MET A 435 -24.04 -18.80 7.24
CA MET A 435 -24.95 -19.74 6.56
C MET A 435 -25.19 -21.00 7.42
N ALA A 436 -24.16 -21.47 8.11
CA ALA A 436 -24.23 -22.60 9.03
C ALA A 436 -24.80 -22.25 10.42
N ASP A 437 -25.16 -20.99 10.65
CA ASP A 437 -25.71 -20.52 11.93
C ASP A 437 -27.04 -21.23 12.24
N GLY A 438 -27.14 -21.80 13.45
CA GLY A 438 -28.26 -22.63 13.89
C GLY A 438 -28.12 -24.13 13.59
N LEU A 439 -27.05 -24.57 12.90
CA LEU A 439 -26.77 -26.00 12.72
C LEU A 439 -25.88 -26.51 13.87
N GLN A 440 -26.35 -27.51 14.61
CA GLN A 440 -25.51 -28.26 15.55
C GLN A 440 -24.68 -29.27 14.77
N LEU A 441 -23.45 -28.90 14.44
CA LEU A 441 -22.57 -29.70 13.59
C LEU A 441 -21.48 -30.35 14.43
N ASN A 442 -21.48 -31.69 14.48
CA ASN A 442 -20.34 -32.46 14.99
C ASN A 442 -19.17 -32.38 14.00
N GLN A 443 -17.94 -32.57 14.48
CA GLN A 443 -16.74 -32.45 13.64
C GLN A 443 -16.77 -33.43 12.45
N ASP A 444 -17.30 -34.63 12.67
CA ASP A 444 -17.37 -35.71 11.68
C ASP A 444 -18.57 -35.64 10.73
N TYR A 445 -19.45 -34.65 10.89
CA TYR A 445 -20.66 -34.54 10.08
C TYR A 445 -20.32 -34.27 8.61
N ARG A 446 -20.61 -35.22 7.71
CA ARG A 446 -20.45 -35.08 6.27
C ARG A 446 -21.82 -35.31 5.60
N PRO A 447 -22.50 -34.26 5.11
CA PRO A 447 -23.79 -34.42 4.46
C PRO A 447 -23.64 -35.10 3.10
N THR A 448 -24.62 -35.91 2.72
CA THR A 448 -24.78 -36.38 1.34
C THR A 448 -25.12 -35.21 0.41
N ASP A 449 -24.95 -35.37 -0.90
CA ASP A 449 -25.23 -34.30 -1.87
C ASP A 449 -26.69 -33.79 -1.81
N ALA A 450 -27.64 -34.70 -1.55
CA ALA A 450 -29.06 -34.36 -1.38
C ALA A 450 -29.30 -33.54 -0.09
N GLU A 451 -28.67 -33.93 1.02
CA GLU A 451 -28.74 -33.21 2.29
C GLU A 451 -28.04 -31.85 2.19
N LEU A 452 -26.89 -31.78 1.52
CA LEU A 452 -26.14 -30.54 1.32
C LEU A 452 -26.97 -29.51 0.55
N LYS A 453 -27.70 -29.95 -0.48
CA LYS A 453 -28.61 -29.08 -1.24
C LYS A 453 -29.73 -28.54 -0.35
N LYS A 454 -30.39 -29.40 0.43
CA LYS A 454 -31.42 -28.98 1.38
C LYS A 454 -30.88 -27.98 2.41
N LEU A 455 -29.70 -28.26 2.98
CA LEU A 455 -29.03 -27.37 3.93
C LEU A 455 -28.69 -26.01 3.31
N PHE A 456 -28.26 -26.00 2.05
CA PHE A 456 -27.99 -24.77 1.31
C PHE A 456 -29.27 -23.96 1.10
N ASP A 457 -30.36 -24.59 0.67
CA ASP A 457 -31.65 -23.94 0.45
C ASP A 457 -32.20 -23.34 1.76
N ASP A 458 -32.14 -24.10 2.86
CA ASP A 458 -32.52 -23.63 4.20
C ASP A 458 -31.65 -22.45 4.67
N ALA A 459 -30.33 -22.52 4.44
CA ALA A 459 -29.42 -21.43 4.74
C ALA A 459 -29.71 -20.19 3.89
N MET A 460 -30.03 -20.37 2.60
CA MET A 460 -30.39 -19.27 1.70
C MET A 460 -31.71 -18.62 2.09
N ASN A 461 -32.69 -19.37 2.57
CA ASN A 461 -33.94 -18.82 3.11
C ASN A 461 -33.67 -17.95 4.35
N ARG A 462 -32.84 -18.43 5.29
CA ARG A 462 -32.39 -17.63 6.45
C ARG A 462 -31.61 -16.38 6.05
N MET A 463 -30.83 -16.46 4.98
CA MET A 463 -30.06 -15.33 4.45
C MET A 463 -30.97 -14.28 3.81
N LYS A 464 -31.99 -14.70 3.05
CA LYS A 464 -33.02 -13.82 2.46
C LYS A 464 -33.82 -13.10 3.53
N ASP A 465 -34.16 -13.79 4.62
CA ASP A 465 -34.87 -13.19 5.75
C ASP A 465 -34.00 -12.17 6.52
N ARG A 466 -32.71 -12.47 6.74
CA ARG A 466 -31.80 -11.62 7.52
C ARG A 466 -31.14 -10.48 6.76
N PHE A 467 -31.03 -10.61 5.43
CA PHE A 467 -30.36 -9.65 4.56
C PHE A 467 -31.22 -9.36 3.33
N SER A 468 -32.48 -9.01 3.56
CA SER A 468 -33.46 -8.79 2.50
C SER A 468 -32.98 -7.76 1.46
N PHE A 469 -32.25 -6.72 1.88
CA PHE A 469 -31.67 -5.72 0.99
C PHE A 469 -30.75 -6.31 -0.11
N ILE A 470 -30.03 -7.40 0.18
CA ILE A 470 -29.13 -8.05 -0.79
C ILE A 470 -29.92 -8.60 -1.98
N PHE A 471 -31.14 -9.07 -1.74
CA PHE A 471 -31.96 -9.79 -2.72
C PHE A 471 -32.96 -8.89 -3.45
N THR A 472 -32.95 -7.59 -3.20
CA THR A 472 -33.79 -6.61 -3.91
C THR A 472 -33.37 -6.43 -5.38
N ASN A 473 -32.11 -6.69 -5.69
CA ASN A 473 -31.55 -6.62 -7.04
C ASN A 473 -30.98 -7.98 -7.45
N ARG A 474 -31.24 -8.45 -8.67
CA ARG A 474 -30.71 -9.73 -9.22
C ARG A 474 -29.17 -9.81 -9.36
N ARG A 475 -28.43 -8.82 -8.84
CA ARG A 475 -26.97 -8.78 -8.93
C ARG A 475 -26.26 -9.81 -8.03
N SER A 476 -26.94 -10.34 -7.02
CA SER A 476 -26.37 -11.29 -6.05
C SER A 476 -26.05 -12.67 -6.63
N GLU A 477 -26.66 -13.05 -7.75
CA GLU A 477 -26.49 -14.37 -8.39
C GLU A 477 -25.06 -14.60 -8.92
N GLY A 478 -24.35 -13.53 -9.30
CA GLY A 478 -22.96 -13.58 -9.81
C GLY A 478 -21.88 -13.17 -8.81
N TRP A 479 -22.21 -13.06 -7.51
CA TRP A 479 -21.23 -12.60 -6.52
C TRP A 479 -20.22 -13.68 -6.15
N LEU A 480 -18.94 -13.31 -6.17
CA LEU A 480 -17.86 -14.09 -5.55
C LEU A 480 -17.98 -14.08 -4.02
N ILE A 481 -17.33 -15.04 -3.36
CA ILE A 481 -17.36 -15.24 -1.90
C ILE A 481 -16.98 -13.98 -1.12
N GLY A 482 -15.97 -13.22 -1.57
CA GLY A 482 -15.56 -11.97 -0.93
C GLY A 482 -16.66 -10.91 -0.92
N THR A 483 -17.42 -10.79 -2.01
CA THR A 483 -18.55 -9.87 -2.13
C THR A 483 -19.69 -10.29 -1.21
N TRP A 484 -20.00 -11.59 -1.12
CA TRP A 484 -20.98 -12.12 -0.16
C TRP A 484 -20.58 -11.82 1.30
N SER A 485 -19.31 -12.05 1.66
CA SER A 485 -18.80 -11.76 3.01
C SER A 485 -18.89 -10.27 3.35
N LYS A 486 -18.53 -9.39 2.41
CA LYS A 486 -18.63 -7.93 2.58
C LYS A 486 -20.08 -7.48 2.81
N ASN A 487 -21.02 -7.95 1.98
CA ASN A 487 -22.41 -7.50 2.05
C ASN A 487 -23.15 -8.08 3.27
N THR A 488 -22.72 -9.21 3.82
CA THR A 488 -23.25 -9.77 5.08
C THR A 488 -22.51 -9.28 6.34
N ASN A 489 -21.50 -8.42 6.19
CA ASN A 489 -20.78 -7.85 7.32
C ASN A 489 -21.70 -6.91 8.13
N PRO A 490 -21.80 -7.04 9.47
CA PRO A 490 -22.63 -6.16 10.29
C PRO A 490 -22.40 -4.66 10.09
N MET A 491 -21.18 -4.22 9.79
CA MET A 491 -20.90 -2.80 9.50
C MET A 491 -21.51 -2.36 8.17
N HIS A 492 -21.45 -3.22 7.16
CA HIS A 492 -22.03 -2.95 5.85
C HIS A 492 -23.56 -2.96 5.91
N VAL A 493 -24.15 -3.93 6.62
CA VAL A 493 -25.60 -4.03 6.82
C VAL A 493 -26.13 -2.83 7.61
N ARG A 494 -25.41 -2.32 8.62
CA ARG A 494 -25.81 -1.08 9.30
C ARG A 494 -25.84 0.14 8.38
N LYS A 495 -24.96 0.17 7.37
CA LYS A 495 -24.83 1.30 6.45
C LYS A 495 -25.82 1.23 5.28
N HIS A 496 -26.12 0.02 4.79
CA HIS A 496 -26.85 -0.18 3.52
C HIS A 496 -28.08 -1.09 3.62
N GLY A 497 -28.26 -1.80 4.74
CA GLY A 497 -29.41 -2.69 4.96
C GLY A 497 -30.71 -1.95 5.21
N THR A 498 -31.84 -2.66 5.06
CA THR A 498 -33.15 -2.14 5.48
C THR A 498 -33.21 -2.03 7.00
N ASP A 499 -34.20 -1.31 7.54
CA ASP A 499 -34.34 -1.16 8.99
C ASP A 499 -34.62 -2.50 9.67
N ASN A 500 -35.40 -3.39 9.03
CA ASN A 500 -35.61 -4.77 9.46
C ASN A 500 -34.31 -5.60 9.48
N ASP A 501 -33.43 -5.43 8.49
CA ASP A 501 -32.12 -6.12 8.48
C ASP A 501 -31.22 -5.62 9.62
N LYS A 502 -31.29 -4.33 9.97
CA LYS A 502 -30.51 -3.72 11.05
C LYS A 502 -30.98 -4.20 12.43
N GLU A 503 -32.28 -4.36 12.64
CA GLU A 503 -32.86 -4.87 13.89
C GLU A 503 -32.43 -6.32 14.19
N LYS A 504 -32.26 -7.13 13.14
CA LYS A 504 -31.80 -8.53 13.26
C LYS A 504 -30.29 -8.68 13.52
N LEU A 505 -29.53 -7.59 13.56
CA LEU A 505 -28.09 -7.66 13.85
C LEU A 505 -27.82 -7.88 15.35
N PRO A 506 -26.79 -8.68 15.70
CA PRO A 506 -26.37 -8.81 17.09
C PRO A 506 -25.89 -7.47 17.66
N PRO A 507 -25.99 -7.27 19.00
CA PRO A 507 -25.58 -6.04 19.66
C PRO A 507 -24.11 -5.70 19.34
N PRO A 508 -23.77 -4.41 19.21
CA PRO A 508 -22.41 -4.00 18.88
C PRO A 508 -21.40 -4.45 19.96
N THR A 509 -20.37 -5.17 19.52
CA THR A 509 -19.22 -5.52 20.36
C THR A 509 -18.43 -4.26 20.73
N LYS A 510 -17.57 -4.32 21.77
CA LYS A 510 -16.71 -3.19 22.17
C LYS A 510 -15.93 -2.55 20.99
N ARG A 511 -15.57 -3.33 19.97
CA ARG A 511 -14.86 -2.87 18.76
C ARG A 511 -15.75 -2.20 17.71
N ASN A 512 -17.05 -2.48 17.72
CA ASN A 512 -18.00 -2.04 16.69
C ASN A 512 -19.06 -1.06 17.24
N ARG A 513 -18.94 -0.63 18.51
CA ARG A 513 -19.82 0.38 19.09
C ARG A 513 -19.54 1.74 18.42
N PRO A 514 -20.58 2.47 17.98
CA PRO A 514 -20.44 3.87 17.63
C PRO A 514 -19.83 4.60 18.83
N HIS A 515 -18.80 5.40 18.59
CA HIS A 515 -18.25 6.26 19.64
C HIS A 515 -19.36 7.21 20.11
N LYS A 516 -19.61 7.28 21.43
CA LYS A 516 -20.66 8.13 22.02
C LYS A 516 -20.46 9.62 21.71
N GLU A 517 -19.21 10.02 21.45
CA GLU A 517 -18.82 11.37 21.11
C GLU A 517 -17.87 11.34 19.90
N LYS A 518 -17.98 12.34 19.01
CA LYS A 518 -16.92 12.60 18.02
C LYS A 518 -15.61 12.81 18.78
N ARG A 519 -14.52 12.17 18.36
CA ARG A 519 -13.19 12.44 18.93
C ARG A 519 -12.87 13.92 18.75
N SER A 520 -13.01 14.71 19.81
CA SER A 520 -12.46 16.05 19.89
C SER A 520 -11.03 15.92 20.39
N PHE A 521 -10.07 16.39 19.60
CA PHE A 521 -8.71 16.54 20.06
C PHE A 521 -8.61 17.92 20.68
N SER A 522 -8.76 18.02 22.00
CA SER A 522 -8.40 19.23 22.73
C SER A 522 -6.89 19.21 22.98
N VAL A 523 -6.19 20.18 22.39
CA VAL A 523 -4.76 20.40 22.65
C VAL A 523 -4.62 20.89 24.09
N ILE A 524 -4.24 20.00 25.00
CA ILE A 524 -3.91 20.38 26.38
C ILE A 524 -2.66 21.27 26.32
N HIS A 525 -2.84 22.58 26.42
CA HIS A 525 -1.75 23.51 26.69
C HIS A 525 -1.25 23.23 28.10
N LYS A 526 -0.16 22.46 28.23
CA LYS A 526 0.55 22.35 29.50
C LYS A 526 1.03 23.75 29.89
N LYS A 527 0.59 24.25 31.05
CA LYS A 527 1.11 25.50 31.62
C LYS A 527 2.65 25.41 31.73
N PRO A 528 3.38 26.48 31.41
CA PRO A 528 4.82 26.50 31.57
C PRO A 528 5.18 26.26 33.04
N ARG A 529 6.07 25.30 33.29
CA ARG A 529 6.67 25.11 34.61
C ARG A 529 7.46 26.39 34.93
N LYS A 530 7.15 27.03 36.06
CA LYS A 530 7.99 28.10 36.61
C LYS A 530 9.37 27.51 36.94
N SER A 531 10.39 28.26 36.55
CA SER A 531 11.83 27.99 36.72
C SER A 531 12.21 27.60 38.13
#